data_AF-A0A256WM13-F1
#
_entry.id   AF-A0A256WM13-F1
#
_cell.length_a   1.000
_cell.length_b   1.000
_cell.length_c   1.000
_cell.angle_alpha   90.00
_cell.angle_beta   90.00
_cell.angle_gamma   90.00
#
_symmetry.space_group_name_H-M   'P 1'
#
loop_
_entity.id
_entity.type
_entity.pdbx_description
1 polymer ?
#
loop_
_entity_poly.entity_id
_entity_poly.type
_entity_poly.pdbx_seq_one_letter_code
_entity_poly.pdbx_strand_id
1 'polypeptide(L)'
;MDFYQAFRNAFLKEMENKLSDLEIQLLPLAAQTITFIMGLRFLTDYLNGSIYYKTKYPEHNLHRAANQFTLARRIALEFKNTPLL
;
A
#
# COMPACT_ATOMS: atom_id res chain seq x y z
N MET A 1 4.42 0.13 13.38
CA MET A 1 4.08 -1.21 12.88
C MET A 1 2.79 -1.77 13.47
N ASP A 2 2.34 -1.21 14.58
CA ASP A 2 1.21 -1.69 15.37
C ASP A 2 -0.08 -1.81 14.56
N PHE A 3 -0.40 -0.82 13.71
CA PHE A 3 -1.57 -0.89 12.83
C PHE A 3 -1.50 -2.02 11.80
N TYR A 4 -0.32 -2.26 11.21
CA TYR A 4 -0.13 -3.35 10.25
C TYR A 4 -0.27 -4.71 10.93
N GLN A 5 0.33 -4.89 12.10
CA GLN A 5 0.23 -6.14 12.85
C GLN A 5 -1.20 -6.40 13.33
N ALA A 6 -1.89 -5.39 13.85
CA ALA A 6 -3.29 -5.50 14.24
C ALA A 6 -4.18 -5.90 13.06
N PHE A 7 -4.00 -5.24 11.90
CA PHE A 7 -4.72 -5.59 10.68
C PHE A 7 -4.40 -7.02 10.22
N ARG A 8 -3.12 -7.37 10.12
CA ARG A 8 -2.68 -8.71 9.70
C ARG A 8 -3.27 -9.80 10.59
N ASN A 9 -3.20 -9.63 11.91
CA ASN A 9 -3.69 -10.64 12.84
C ASN A 9 -5.21 -10.81 12.75
N ALA A 10 -5.97 -9.71 12.65
CA ALA A 10 -7.41 -9.77 12.43
C ALA A 10 -7.76 -10.41 11.07
N PHE A 11 -7.06 -10.01 9.99
CA PHE A 11 -7.27 -10.56 8.66
C PHE A 11 -6.97 -12.07 8.60
N LEU A 12 -5.85 -12.53 9.16
CA LEU A 12 -5.49 -13.95 9.18
C LEU A 12 -6.47 -14.77 10.02
N LYS A 13 -6.99 -14.20 11.11
CA LYS A 13 -8.03 -14.86 11.92
C LYS A 13 -9.30 -15.12 11.10
N GLU A 14 -9.73 -14.17 10.28
CA GLU A 14 -10.93 -14.33 9.43
C GLU A 14 -10.69 -15.20 8.18
N MET A 15 -9.44 -15.24 7.70
CA MET A 15 -9.06 -16.03 6.53
C MET A 15 -8.77 -17.50 6.85
N GLU A 16 -8.47 -17.84 8.11
CA GLU A 16 -8.19 -19.22 8.55
C GLU A 16 -7.32 -20.00 7.54
N ASN A 17 -7.69 -21.25 7.22
CA ASN A 17 -6.99 -22.14 6.29
C ASN A 17 -7.33 -21.87 4.81
N LYS A 18 -7.81 -20.67 4.47
CA LYS A 18 -8.15 -20.31 3.08
C LYS A 18 -6.96 -19.75 2.30
N LEU A 19 -5.87 -19.40 2.99
CA LEU A 19 -4.65 -18.90 2.38
C LEU A 19 -3.57 -19.97 2.47
N SER A 20 -2.83 -20.14 1.39
CA SER A 20 -1.59 -20.90 1.37
C SER A 20 -0.49 -20.21 2.18
N ASP A 21 0.50 -20.98 2.63
CA ASP A 21 1.67 -20.43 3.32
C ASP A 21 2.37 -19.36 2.50
N LEU A 22 2.42 -19.53 1.17
CA LEU A 22 3.01 -18.56 0.25
C LEU A 22 2.22 -17.24 0.25
N GLU A 23 0.89 -17.28 0.23
CA GLU A 23 0.08 -16.07 0.29
C GLU A 23 0.25 -15.30 1.60
N ILE A 24 0.36 -16.01 2.73
CA ILE A 24 0.63 -15.40 4.04
C ILE A 24 2.01 -14.74 4.06
N GLN A 25 3.02 -15.41 3.51
CA GLN A 25 4.38 -14.87 3.39
C GLN A 25 4.44 -13.63 2.49
N LEU A 26 3.57 -13.55 1.48
CA LEU A 26 3.54 -12.43 0.54
C LEU A 26 2.70 -11.23 1.00
N LEU A 27 1.98 -11.29 2.12
CA LEU A 27 1.19 -10.16 2.64
C LEU A 27 2.00 -8.85 2.83
N PRO A 28 3.24 -8.87 3.36
CA PRO A 28 4.11 -7.70 3.39
C PRO A 28 4.33 -7.06 2.00
N LEU A 29 4.67 -7.91 1.02
CA LEU A 29 4.90 -7.47 -0.36
C LEU A 29 3.62 -6.92 -0.99
N ALA A 30 2.48 -7.55 -0.73
CA ALA A 30 1.17 -7.11 -1.20
C ALA A 30 0.83 -5.71 -0.67
N ALA A 31 1.09 -5.44 0.62
CA ALA A 31 0.87 -4.12 1.23
C ALA A 31 1.73 -3.03 0.59
N GLN A 32 3.00 -3.32 0.30
CA GLN A 32 3.87 -2.40 -0.44
C GLN A 32 3.35 -2.17 -1.86
N THR A 33 3.01 -3.25 -2.56
CA THR A 33 2.60 -3.24 -3.96
C THR A 33 1.31 -2.44 -4.17
N ILE A 34 0.28 -2.67 -3.35
CA ILE A 34 -0.97 -1.93 -3.48
C ILE A 34 -0.80 -0.43 -3.20
N THR A 35 0.03 -0.09 -2.21
CA THR A 35 0.36 1.31 -1.89
C THR A 35 1.06 1.98 -3.08
N PHE A 36 2.03 1.29 -3.69
CA PHE A 36 2.73 1.79 -4.87
C PHE A 36 1.77 1.98 -6.07
N ILE A 37 0.92 0.99 -6.35
CA ILE A 37 -0.08 1.07 -7.42
C ILE A 37 -1.02 2.26 -7.21
N MET A 38 -1.45 2.54 -5.98
CA MET A 38 -2.28 3.71 -5.69
C MET A 38 -1.53 5.02 -5.98
N GLY A 39 -0.26 5.12 -5.61
CA GLY A 39 0.59 6.26 -5.96
C GLY A 39 0.70 6.48 -7.46
N LEU A 40 0.95 5.39 -8.21
CA LEU A 40 1.00 5.41 -9.66
C LEU A 40 -0.32 5.89 -10.27
N ARG A 41 -1.46 5.36 -9.78
CA ARG A 41 -2.79 5.76 -10.27
C ARG A 41 -3.09 7.23 -10.02
N PHE A 42 -2.73 7.77 -8.85
CA PHE A 42 -2.89 9.21 -8.57
C PHE A 42 -1.99 10.07 -9.45
N LEU A 43 -0.73 9.66 -9.67
CA LEU A 43 0.19 10.39 -10.53
C LEU A 43 -0.30 10.40 -11.98
N THR A 44 -0.71 9.25 -12.50
CA THR A 44 -1.29 9.13 -13.84
C THR A 44 -2.53 10.00 -13.97
N ASP A 45 -3.42 9.99 -12.97
CA ASP A 45 -4.61 10.84 -13.01
C ASP A 45 -4.24 12.33 -12.98
N TYR A 46 -3.26 12.75 -12.17
CA TYR A 46 -2.77 14.14 -12.18
C TYR A 46 -2.24 14.56 -13.57
N LEU A 47 -1.41 13.72 -14.19
CA LEU A 47 -0.87 13.98 -15.54
C LEU A 47 -1.95 14.00 -16.62
N ASN A 48 -3.07 13.33 -16.37
CA ASN A 48 -4.22 13.29 -17.27
C ASN A 48 -5.29 14.36 -16.94
N GLY A 49 -4.93 15.40 -16.17
CA GLY A 49 -5.86 16.49 -15.84
C GLY A 49 -6.86 16.17 -14.72
N SER A 50 -6.61 15.13 -13.92
CA SER A 50 -7.42 14.69 -12.77
C SER A 50 -8.89 14.37 -13.10
N ILE A 51 -9.10 13.55 -14.14
CA ILE A 51 -10.44 13.19 -14.63
C ILE A 51 -11.07 12.00 -13.91
N TYR A 52 -10.28 11.17 -13.22
CA TYR A 52 -10.76 9.95 -12.58
C TYR A 52 -11.09 10.16 -11.09
N TYR A 53 -10.18 10.73 -10.31
CA TYR A 53 -10.38 10.97 -8.88
C TYR A 53 -10.86 12.40 -8.63
N LYS A 54 -11.87 12.56 -7.76
CA LYS A 54 -12.31 13.88 -7.30
C LYS A 54 -11.15 14.62 -6.60
N THR A 55 -10.86 15.82 -7.07
CA THR A 55 -9.86 16.73 -6.51
C THR A 55 -10.54 17.94 -5.83
N LYS A 56 -9.76 18.69 -5.06
CA LYS A 56 -10.20 19.89 -4.33
C LYS A 56 -9.40 21.14 -4.73
N TYR A 57 -8.23 20.92 -5.33
CA TYR A 57 -7.28 21.92 -5.82
C TYR A 57 -6.41 21.23 -6.89
N PRO A 58 -5.72 22.00 -7.76
CA PRO A 58 -5.07 21.46 -8.96
C PRO A 58 -4.05 20.33 -8.68
N GLU A 59 -3.23 20.47 -7.64
CA GLU A 59 -2.14 19.55 -7.30
C GLU A 59 -2.58 18.38 -6.39
N HIS A 60 -3.89 18.23 -6.12
CA HIS A 60 -4.36 17.30 -5.09
C HIS A 60 -3.96 15.84 -5.37
N ASN A 61 -4.04 15.40 -6.62
CA ASN A 61 -3.61 14.06 -7.00
C ASN A 61 -2.08 13.91 -7.00
N LEU A 62 -1.31 14.97 -7.30
CA LEU A 62 0.14 14.98 -7.15
C LEU A 62 0.55 14.78 -5.69
N HIS A 63 -0.09 15.50 -4.76
CA HIS A 63 0.15 15.32 -3.32
C HIS A 63 -0.24 13.93 -2.82
N ARG A 64 -1.38 13.39 -3.29
CA ARG A 64 -1.78 12.00 -3.00
C ARG A 64 -0.73 11.01 -3.49
N ALA A 65 -0.24 11.17 -4.71
CA ALA A 65 0.81 10.31 -5.27
C ALA A 65 2.09 10.36 -4.42
N ALA A 66 2.57 11.57 -4.09
CA ALA A 66 3.75 11.76 -3.25
C ALA A 66 3.62 11.08 -1.87
N ASN A 67 2.44 11.17 -1.25
CA ASN A 67 2.15 10.50 0.02
C ASN A 67 2.20 8.98 -0.12
N GLN A 68 1.59 8.41 -1.17
CA GLN A 68 1.60 6.96 -1.40
C GLN A 68 3.01 6.43 -1.70
N PHE A 69 3.81 7.14 -2.51
CA PHE A 69 5.19 6.73 -2.76
C PHE A 69 6.06 6.83 -1.51
N THR A 70 5.87 7.86 -0.68
CA THR A 70 6.54 7.99 0.62
C THR A 70 6.20 6.82 1.53
N LEU A 71 4.92 6.44 1.61
CA LEU A 71 4.47 5.30 2.40
C LEU A 71 5.03 3.97 1.85
N ALA A 72 4.96 3.75 0.54
CA ALA A 72 5.50 2.54 -0.09
C ALA A 72 7.01 2.38 0.18
N ARG A 73 7.77 3.47 0.11
CA ARG A 73 9.20 3.48 0.48
C ARG A 73 9.42 3.12 1.95
N ARG A 74 8.61 3.67 2.87
CA ARG A 74 8.69 3.34 4.30
C ARG A 74 8.40 1.86 4.53
N ILE A 75 7.32 1.33 3.95
CA ILE A 75 6.96 -0.09 4.03
C ILE A 75 8.13 -0.98 3.55
N ALA A 76 8.72 -0.64 2.40
CA ALA A 76 9.85 -1.39 1.84
C ALA A 76 11.08 -1.40 2.77
N LEU A 77 11.42 -0.25 3.36
CA LEU A 77 12.55 -0.14 4.29
C LEU A 77 12.31 -0.93 5.58
N GLU A 78 11.09 -0.89 6.10
CA GLU A 78 10.74 -1.61 7.32
C GLU A 78 10.83 -3.13 7.15
N PHE A 79 10.31 -3.68 6.05
CA PHE A 79 10.43 -5.11 5.76
C PHE A 79 11.85 -5.54 5.36
N LYS A 80 12.68 -4.62 4.86
CA LYS A 80 14.11 -4.89 4.66
C LYS A 80 14.86 -5.02 5.99
N ASN A 81 14.51 -4.20 6.98
CA ASN A 81 15.15 -4.17 8.29
C ASN A 81 14.57 -5.21 9.27
N THR A 82 13.39 -5.72 8.98
CA THR A 82 12.74 -6.80 9.73
C THR A 82 12.47 -7.94 8.75
N PRO A 83 13.44 -8.83 8.49
CA PRO A 83 13.15 -10.05 7.78
C PRO A 83 12.07 -10.76 8.60
N LEU A 84 10.87 -10.88 8.04
CA LEU A 84 9.84 -11.77 8.57
C LEU A 84 10.21 -13.20 8.18
N LEU A 85 11.38 -13.64 8.66
CA LEU A 85 11.94 -14.98 8.74
C LEU A 85 12.98 -14.97 9.88
#